data_AF-A0A7Y3A7W8-F1
#
_entry.id   AF-A0A7Y3A7W8-F1
#
_cell.length_a   1.000
_cell.length_b   1.000
_cell.length_c   1.000
_cell.angle_alpha   90.00
_cell.angle_beta   90.00
_cell.angle_gamma   90.00
#
_symmetry.space_group_name_H-M   'P 1'
#
loop_
_entity.id
_entity.type
_entity.pdbx_description
1 polymer ?
#
loop_
_entity_poly.entity_id
_entity_poly.type
_entity_poly.pdbx_seq_one_letter_code
_entity_poly.pdbx_strand_id
1 'polypeptide(L)'
;VVAAVVSGLVFALLPGPFSVTVGLILGAAVAVFAPLGDLAVSTLKRSLAVKDMGTVLPGHGGILDRIDAMLFAFPAAWVVFAAAGLLV
;
A
#
# COMPACT_ATOMS: atom_id res chain seq x y z
N VAL A 1 6.16 4.98 6.95
CA VAL A 1 6.51 6.40 6.65
C VAL A 1 7.98 6.55 6.24
N VAL A 2 8.95 6.25 7.11
CA VAL A 2 10.38 6.39 6.77
C VAL A 2 10.78 5.60 5.52
N ALA A 3 10.42 4.31 5.44
CA ALA A 3 10.69 3.50 4.25
C ALA A 3 10.02 4.05 2.98
N ALA A 4 8.82 4.63 3.09
CA ALA A 4 8.10 5.25 1.97
C ALA A 4 8.79 6.53 1.46
N VAL A 5 9.28 7.36 2.39
CA VAL A 5 10.06 8.57 2.07
C VAL A 5 11.38 8.19 1.41
N VAL A 6 12.08 7.20 1.95
CA VAL A 6 13.34 6.70 1.37
C VAL A 6 13.12 6.09 0.00
N SER A 7 12.09 5.25 -0.18
CA SER A 7 11.76 4.70 -1.50
C SER A 7 11.39 5.79 -2.49
N GLY A 8 10.67 6.84 -2.08
CA GLY A 8 10.35 7.99 -2.93
C GLY A 8 11.59 8.79 -3.33
N LEU A 9 12.54 8.97 -2.40
CA LEU A 9 13.81 9.65 -2.68
C LEU A 9 14.70 8.85 -3.64
N VAL A 10 14.80 7.53 -3.42
CA VAL A 10 15.56 6.62 -4.30
C VAL A 10 14.95 6.60 -5.71
N PHE A 11 13.63 6.56 -5.82
CA PHE A 11 12.93 6.62 -7.11
C PHE A 11 13.12 7.97 -7.83
N ALA A 12 13.20 9.06 -7.07
CA ALA A 12 13.46 10.41 -7.58
C ALA A 12 14.90 10.61 -8.10
N LEU A 13 15.87 9.81 -7.62
CA LEU A 13 17.26 9.86 -8.05
C LEU A 13 17.56 8.93 -9.23
N LEU A 14 16.65 8.00 -9.55
CA LEU A 14 16.76 7.15 -10.73
C LEU A 14 16.35 7.93 -11.98
N PRO A 15 17.13 7.91 -13.07
CA PRO A 15 16.73 8.52 -14.33
C PRO A 15 15.50 7.80 -14.88
N GLY A 16 14.37 8.50 -14.91
CA GLY A 16 13.09 7.96 -15.35
C GLY A 16 12.06 9.07 -15.60
N PRO A 17 10.89 8.73 -16.17
CA PRO A 17 9.85 9.72 -16.54
C PRO A 17 9.10 10.30 -15.33
N PHE A 18 9.46 9.91 -14.10
CA PHE A 18 8.72 10.23 -12.89
C PHE A 18 9.24 11.52 -12.24
N SER A 19 8.37 12.51 -12.09
CA SER A 19 8.67 13.74 -11.36
C SER A 19 8.70 13.50 -9.84
N VAL A 20 9.60 14.20 -9.13
CA VAL A 20 9.72 14.18 -7.66
C VAL A 20 8.38 14.48 -6.98
N THR A 21 7.59 15.38 -7.55
CA THR A 21 6.27 15.74 -7.04
C THR A 21 5.31 14.55 -7.04
N VAL A 22 5.34 13.73 -8.11
CA VAL A 22 4.51 12.52 -8.22
C VAL A 22 4.95 11.48 -7.19
N GLY A 23 6.26 11.30 -7.01
CA GLY A 23 6.81 10.40 -6.00
C GLY A 23 6.42 10.78 -4.56
N LEU A 24 6.43 12.07 -4.23
CA LEU A 24 6.00 12.56 -2.91
C LEU A 24 4.50 12.36 -2.69
N ILE A 25 3.67 12.67 -3.69
CA ILE A 25 2.21 12.46 -3.62
C ILE A 25 1.89 10.98 -3.46
N LEU A 26 2.56 10.11 -4.22
CA LEU A 26 2.41 8.66 -4.12
C LEU A 26 2.81 8.15 -2.74
N GLY A 27 3.96 8.58 -2.22
CA GLY A 27 4.44 8.21 -0.89
C GLY A 27 3.48 8.65 0.22
N ALA A 28 2.92 9.86 0.12
CA ALA A 28 1.92 10.37 1.06
C ALA A 28 0.61 9.57 0.99
N ALA A 29 0.12 9.28 -0.21
CA ALA A 29 -1.07 8.46 -0.40
C ALA A 29 -0.89 7.07 0.22
N VAL A 30 0.19 6.36 -0.11
CA VAL A 30 0.47 5.04 0.47
C VAL A 30 0.62 5.11 1.99
N ALA A 31 1.25 6.14 2.53
CA ALA A 31 1.41 6.31 3.97
C ALA A 31 0.07 6.45 4.74
N VAL A 32 -0.97 6.97 4.08
CA VAL A 32 -2.32 7.10 4.67
C VAL A 32 -3.17 5.86 4.40
N PHE A 33 -3.18 5.37 3.17
CA PHE A 33 -4.07 4.29 2.75
C PHE A 33 -3.61 2.90 3.18
N ALA A 34 -2.29 2.65 3.32
CA ALA A 34 -1.80 1.36 3.78
C ALA A 34 -2.22 1.03 5.24
N PRO A 35 -2.07 1.94 6.23
CA PRO A 35 -2.60 1.71 7.57
C PRO A 35 -4.13 1.57 7.61
N LEU A 36 -4.85 2.31 6.75
CA LEU A 36 -6.31 2.19 6.66
C LEU A 36 -6.74 0.80 6.19
N GLY A 37 -6.01 0.19 5.26
CA GLY A 37 -6.29 -1.17 4.79
C GLY A 37 -6.08 -2.24 5.85
N ASP A 38 -4.98 -2.14 6.60
CA ASP A 38 -4.70 -3.00 7.76
C ASP A 38 -5.82 -2.89 8.83
N LEU A 39 -6.28 -1.66 9.12
CA LEU A 39 -7.39 -1.44 10.05
C LEU A 39 -8.73 -1.99 9.53
N ALA A 40 -9.03 -1.85 8.24
CA ALA A 40 -10.24 -2.38 7.63
C ALA A 40 -10.28 -3.92 7.72
N VAL A 41 -9.17 -4.60 7.43
CA VAL A 41 -9.10 -6.06 7.51
C VAL A 41 -9.08 -6.53 8.97
N SER A 42 -8.41 -5.83 9.88
CA SER A 42 -8.43 -6.17 11.31
C SER A 42 -9.82 -6.04 11.96
N THR A 43 -10.62 -5.06 11.54
CA THR A 43 -12.03 -4.91 11.99
C THR A 43 -12.94 -5.97 11.38
N LEU A 44 -12.69 -6.34 10.11
CA LEU A 44 -13.40 -7.45 9.46
C LEU A 44 -13.13 -8.79 10.16
N LYS A 45 -11.85 -9.06 10.52
CA LYS A 45 -11.44 -10.24 11.31
C LYS A 45 -12.20 -10.33 12.64
N ARG A 46 -12.36 -9.21 13.36
CA ARG A 46 -13.14 -9.16 14.62
C ARG A 46 -14.62 -9.42 14.38
N SER A 47 -15.20 -8.88 13.32
CA SER A 47 -16.62 -9.01 13.01
C SER A 47 -16.99 -10.45 12.62
N LEU A 48 -16.04 -11.20 12.05
CA LEU A 48 -16.23 -12.59 11.65
C LEU A 48 -15.82 -13.59 12.74
N ALA A 49 -15.31 -13.14 13.89
CA ALA A 49 -14.74 -13.97 14.96
C ALA A 49 -13.65 -14.96 14.47
N VAL A 50 -13.06 -14.70 13.30
CA VAL A 50 -12.00 -15.50 12.69
C VAL A 50 -10.69 -14.71 12.80
N LYS A 51 -9.73 -15.26 13.55
CA LYS A 51 -8.44 -14.61 13.83
C LYS A 51 -7.50 -14.63 12.62
N ASP A 52 -7.51 -15.70 11.83
CA ASP A 52 -6.67 -15.90 10.65
C ASP A 52 -7.53 -16.37 9.47
N MET A 53 -7.64 -15.55 8.43
CA MET A 53 -8.46 -15.85 7.24
C MET A 53 -7.78 -16.83 6.26
N GLY A 54 -6.87 -17.67 6.74
CA GLY A 54 -6.24 -18.71 5.93
C GLY A 54 -5.05 -19.37 6.62
N THR A 55 -4.96 -20.69 6.50
CA THR A 55 -3.85 -21.54 7.01
C THR A 55 -2.86 -21.92 5.89
N VAL A 56 -2.72 -21.07 4.88
CA VAL A 56 -1.94 -21.42 3.67
C VAL A 56 -0.45 -21.63 3.97
N LEU A 57 0.09 -21.01 5.04
CA LEU A 57 1.47 -21.23 5.49
C LEU A 57 1.50 -21.60 6.99
N PRO A 58 1.85 -22.84 7.37
CA PRO A 58 1.93 -23.24 8.77
C PRO A 58 3.01 -22.41 9.48
N GLY A 59 2.59 -21.62 10.47
CA GLY A 59 3.47 -20.79 11.30
C GLY A 59 3.68 -19.33 10.84
N HIS A 60 3.06 -18.87 9.74
CA HIS A 60 3.30 -17.53 9.17
C HIS A 60 2.09 -16.57 9.15
N GLY A 61 0.95 -16.97 9.72
CA GLY A 61 -0.30 -16.18 9.69
C GLY A 61 -1.03 -16.25 8.35
N GLY A 62 -2.19 -15.57 8.27
CA GLY A 62 -3.01 -15.54 7.06
C GLY A 62 -2.39 -14.73 5.92
N ILE A 63 -2.54 -15.22 4.67
CA ILE A 63 -2.14 -14.49 3.45
C ILE A 63 -2.82 -13.12 3.36
N LEU A 64 -4.02 -12.99 3.93
CA LEU A 64 -4.78 -11.75 3.99
C LEU A 64 -4.10 -10.66 4.82
N ASP A 65 -3.31 -11.02 5.82
CA ASP A 65 -2.53 -10.08 6.64
C ASP A 65 -1.29 -9.55 5.90
N ARG A 66 -1.00 -10.08 4.70
CA ARG A 66 0.05 -9.55 3.82
C ARG A 66 -0.48 -8.66 2.72
N ILE A 67 -1.77 -8.78 2.40
CA ILE A 67 -2.42 -8.08 1.28
C ILE A 67 -3.33 -6.97 1.80
N ASP A 68 -3.68 -6.95 3.09
CA ASP A 68 -4.55 -5.95 3.72
C ASP A 68 -4.09 -4.50 3.51
N ALA A 69 -2.82 -4.21 3.74
CA ALA A 69 -2.22 -2.91 3.48
C ALA A 69 -2.19 -2.57 1.97
N MET A 70 -2.03 -3.59 1.12
CA MET A 70 -1.98 -3.42 -0.34
C MET A 70 -3.38 -3.13 -0.93
N LEU A 71 -4.44 -3.60 -0.26
CA LEU A 71 -5.82 -3.52 -0.74
C LEU A 71 -6.29 -2.08 -0.98
N PHE A 72 -5.87 -1.15 -0.12
CA PHE A 72 -6.18 0.27 -0.25
C PHE A 72 -5.02 1.08 -0.82
N ALA A 73 -3.77 0.62 -0.66
CA ALA A 73 -2.61 1.29 -1.26
C ALA A 73 -2.59 1.19 -2.79
N PHE A 74 -3.01 0.06 -3.39
CA PHE A 74 -3.02 -0.10 -4.85
C PHE A 74 -4.00 0.83 -5.58
N PRO A 75 -5.29 0.93 -5.19
CA PRO A 75 -6.21 1.87 -5.80
C PRO A 75 -5.75 3.32 -5.62
N ALA A 76 -5.22 3.67 -4.44
CA ALA A 76 -4.68 5.00 -4.19
C ALA A 76 -3.49 5.32 -5.11
N ALA A 77 -2.56 4.38 -5.28
CA ALA A 77 -1.44 4.52 -6.20
C ALA A 77 -1.91 4.68 -7.65
N TRP A 78 -2.89 3.88 -8.08
CA TRP A 78 -3.48 3.97 -9.41
C TRP A 78 -4.05 5.36 -9.69
N VAL A 79 -4.81 5.94 -8.74
CA VAL A 79 -5.37 7.30 -8.88
C VAL A 79 -4.26 8.34 -9.03
N VAL A 80 -3.17 8.20 -8.27
CA VAL A 80 -2.02 9.12 -8.38
C VAL A 80 -1.33 9.00 -9.74
N PHE A 81 -1.14 7.78 -10.26
CA PHE A 81 -0.56 7.58 -11.59
C PHE A 81 -1.48 8.05 -12.72
N ALA A 82 -2.79 7.83 -12.60
CA ALA A 82 -3.81 8.33 -13.52
C ALA A 82 -3.79 9.86 -13.57
N ALA A 83 -3.81 10.52 -12.41
CA ALA A 83 -3.79 11.98 -12.29
C ALA A 83 -2.49 12.60 -12.81
N ALA A 84 -1.38 11.88 -12.70
CA ALA A 84 -0.09 12.29 -13.23
C ALA A 84 0.07 12.06 -14.74
N GLY A 85 -0.93 11.51 -15.44
CA GLY A 85 -0.87 11.22 -16.87
C GLY A 85 0.15 10.14 -17.23
N LEU A 86 0.55 9.31 -16.27
CA LEU A 86 1.53 8.24 -16.43
C LEU A 86 0.88 6.90 -16.81
N LEU A 87 -0.44 6.82 -16.80
CA LEU A 87 -1.20 5.69 -17.34
C LEU A 87 -1.57 6.02 -18.80
N VAL A 88 -1.06 5.19 -19.71
CA VAL A 88 -1.37 5.21 -21.15
C VAL A 88 -2.76 4.66 -21.39
#